data_AF-A0A7L0WAC9-F1
#
_entry.id   AF-A0A7L0WAC9-F1
#
_cell.length_a   1.000
_cell.length_b   1.000
_cell.length_c   1.000
_cell.angle_alpha   90.00
_cell.angle_beta   90.00
_cell.angle_gamma   90.00
#
_symmetry.space_group_name_H-M   'P 1'
#
loop_
_entity.id
_entity.type
_entity.pdbx_description
1 polymer ?
#
loop_
_entity_poly.entity_id
_entity_poly.type
_entity_poly.pdbx_seq_one_letter_code
_entity_poly.pdbx_strand_id
1 'polypeptide(L)'
;FCRKCFLTAVRESGTHCPLCRGSVTKKERSYPKRALDVESNMKKASGGCRCCEKQVRFSWMRQHYKTCKKYQDEYGVSSIIPNLQISQDSTGNSLLSDSKAKELSSSYLLTDVFCGHPTFKCPLCQEANFTRQRLLDHCNNRHLYQIVPVICPICVSLPWADSNQVTRNLVSHLNLRHQFDYGEFVNLQLDEEAQYQNAVQESCHVNF
;
A
#
# COMPACT_ATOMS: atom_id res chain seq x y z
N PHE A 1 6.72 20.37 3.44
CA PHE A 1 5.56 20.13 4.32
C PHE A 1 5.09 21.42 4.96
N CYS A 2 3.82 21.54 5.34
CA CYS A 2 3.43 22.54 6.33
C CYS A 2 3.83 22.06 7.74
N ARG A 3 3.83 22.95 8.76
CA ARG A 3 4.21 22.59 10.14
C ARG A 3 3.42 21.38 10.65
N LYS A 4 2.11 21.35 10.45
CA LYS A 4 1.24 20.24 10.90
C LYS A 4 1.65 18.92 10.22
N CYS A 5 1.75 18.90 8.89
CA CYS A 5 2.13 17.69 8.15
C CYS A 5 3.53 17.18 8.51
N PHE A 6 4.49 18.08 8.77
CA PHE A 6 5.83 17.68 9.19
C PHE A 6 5.79 16.98 10.56
N LEU A 7 5.09 17.57 11.54
CA LEU A 7 4.97 17.00 12.87
C LEU A 7 4.22 15.67 12.87
N THR A 8 3.18 15.55 12.04
CA THR A 8 2.46 14.28 11.84
C THR A 8 3.40 13.21 11.27
N ALA A 9 4.13 13.52 10.20
CA ALA A 9 5.03 12.57 9.56
C ALA A 9 6.19 12.14 10.48
N VAL A 10 6.80 13.08 11.21
CA VAL A 10 7.88 12.77 12.18
C VAL A 10 7.36 11.96 13.37
N ARG A 11 6.08 12.09 13.74
CA ARG A 11 5.48 11.24 14.79
C ARG A 11 5.39 9.78 14.34
N GLU A 12 5.15 9.54 13.04
CA GLU A 12 5.10 8.20 12.46
C GLU A 12 6.48 7.61 12.19
N SER A 13 7.40 8.40 11.63
CA SER A 13 8.74 7.94 11.24
C SER A 13 9.76 7.93 12.38
N GLY A 14 9.36 8.30 13.60
CA GLY A 14 10.24 8.34 14.78
C GLY A 14 11.23 9.51 14.74
N THR A 15 12.48 9.28 15.15
CA THR A 15 13.53 10.32 15.23
C THR A 15 14.15 10.68 13.89
N HIS A 16 13.60 10.22 12.76
CA HIS A 16 14.19 10.41 11.43
C HIS A 16 13.24 11.19 10.51
N CYS A 17 13.82 12.02 9.64
CA CYS A 17 13.10 12.80 8.65
C CYS A 17 12.54 11.89 7.54
N PRO A 18 11.25 11.97 7.16
CA PRO A 18 10.65 11.10 6.17
C PRO A 18 11.17 11.32 4.74
N LEU A 19 11.87 12.44 4.48
CA LEU A 19 12.41 12.75 3.15
C LEU A 19 13.90 12.41 3.02
N CYS A 20 14.72 12.91 3.94
CA CYS A 20 16.18 12.73 3.86
C CYS A 20 16.72 11.62 4.78
N ARG A 21 15.87 10.99 5.60
CA ARG A 21 16.23 9.98 6.62
C ARG A 21 17.21 10.44 7.71
N GLY A 22 17.67 11.69 7.68
CA GLY A 22 18.51 12.28 8.73
C GLY A 22 17.78 12.41 10.07
N SER A 23 18.54 12.41 11.16
CA SER A 23 18.03 12.56 12.52
C SER A 23 17.36 13.91 12.74
N VAL A 24 16.18 13.91 13.35
CA VAL A 24 15.41 15.10 13.73
C VAL A 24 15.64 15.38 15.19
N THR A 25 16.20 16.54 15.49
CA THR A 25 16.51 16.95 16.86
C THR A 25 15.24 17.28 17.66
N LYS A 26 15.33 17.25 18.99
CA LYS A 26 14.22 17.67 19.88
C LYS A 26 13.74 19.09 19.57
N LYS A 27 14.65 20.00 19.20
CA LYS A 27 14.36 21.40 18.84
C LYS A 27 13.57 21.54 17.55
N GLU A 28 13.90 20.75 16.53
CA GLU A 28 13.17 20.73 15.25
C GLU A 28 11.78 20.12 15.41
N ARG A 29 11.61 19.19 16.36
CA ARG A 29 10.32 18.59 16.68
C ARG A 29 9.40 19.56 17.45
N SER A 30 9.93 20.42 18.32
CA SER A 30 9.13 21.42 19.04
C SER A 30 8.84 22.67 18.21
N TYR A 31 9.84 23.19 17.52
CA TYR A 31 9.73 24.36 16.66
C TYR A 31 10.36 24.12 15.28
N PRO A 32 9.64 23.42 14.38
CA PRO A 32 10.13 23.18 13.03
C PRO A 32 10.23 24.50 12.27
N LYS A 33 11.46 24.83 11.85
CA LYS A 33 11.72 26.00 11.02
C LYS A 33 11.41 25.69 9.57
N ARG A 34 10.85 26.67 8.86
CA ARG A 34 10.66 26.59 7.42
C ARG A 34 12.01 26.76 6.73
N ALA A 35 12.33 25.88 5.79
CA ALA A 35 13.56 25.93 4.99
C ALA A 35 13.45 27.03 3.91
N LEU A 36 13.58 28.29 4.33
CA LEU A 36 13.43 29.46 3.45
C LEU A 36 14.52 29.53 2.36
N ASP A 37 15.70 29.00 2.66
CA ASP A 37 16.82 28.82 1.75
C ASP A 37 16.43 27.92 0.56
N VAL A 38 15.82 26.77 0.85
CA VAL A 38 15.33 25.84 -0.18
C VAL A 38 14.23 26.50 -1.01
N GLU A 39 13.32 27.25 -0.39
CA GLU A 39 12.27 27.96 -1.13
C GLU A 39 12.84 29.05 -2.06
N SER A 40 13.86 29.78 -1.61
CA SER A 40 14.56 30.76 -2.42
C SER A 40 15.26 30.09 -3.61
N ASN A 41 15.93 28.97 -3.37
CA ASN A 41 16.57 28.19 -4.43
C ASN A 41 15.54 27.65 -5.44
N MET A 42 14.41 27.13 -4.97
CA MET A 42 13.32 26.64 -5.84
C MET A 42 12.69 27.73 -6.70
N LYS A 43 12.71 29.00 -6.26
CA LYS A 43 12.25 30.15 -7.06
C LYS A 43 13.23 30.56 -8.15
N LYS A 44 14.53 30.42 -7.90
CA LYS A 44 15.60 30.80 -8.83
C LYS A 44 15.90 29.70 -9.85
N ALA A 45 15.90 28.45 -9.41
CA ALA A 45 16.24 27.31 -10.23
C ALA A 45 15.04 26.82 -11.05
N SER A 46 15.31 26.42 -12.29
CA SER A 46 14.34 25.86 -13.23
C SER A 46 14.85 24.53 -13.75
N GLY A 47 13.92 23.63 -14.10
CA GLY A 47 14.24 22.34 -14.69
C GLY A 47 13.17 21.90 -15.68
N GLY A 48 13.51 20.91 -16.49
CA GLY A 48 12.63 20.39 -17.52
C GLY A 48 11.56 19.50 -16.92
N CYS A 49 10.32 19.65 -17.37
CA CYS A 49 9.29 18.66 -17.08
C CYS A 49 9.65 17.32 -17.75
N ARG A 50 9.64 16.23 -17.00
CA ARG A 50 10.02 14.90 -17.50
C ARG A 50 9.17 14.42 -18.68
N CYS A 51 7.90 14.84 -18.75
CA CYS A 51 6.97 14.37 -19.80
C CYS A 51 6.87 15.33 -20.99
N CYS A 52 7.02 16.63 -20.78
CA CYS A 52 6.81 17.63 -21.85
C CYS A 52 8.02 18.53 -22.14
N GLU A 53 9.13 18.31 -21.44
CA GLU A 53 10.42 19.00 -21.60
C GLU A 53 10.40 20.51 -21.39
N LYS A 54 9.23 21.11 -21.13
CA LYS A 54 9.10 22.53 -20.82
C LYS A 54 9.92 22.88 -19.59
N GLN A 55 10.71 23.94 -19.71
CA GLN A 55 11.44 24.52 -18.59
C GLN A 55 10.48 25.21 -17.65
N VAL A 56 10.43 24.75 -16.40
CA VAL A 56 9.54 25.29 -15.37
C VAL A 56 10.37 25.53 -14.11
N ARG A 57 10.17 26.69 -13.48
CA ARG A 57 10.72 26.97 -12.15
C ARG A 57 10.26 25.90 -11.17
N PHE A 58 11.16 25.39 -10.33
CA PHE A 58 10.80 24.31 -9.39
C PHE A 58 9.66 24.72 -8.44
N SER A 59 9.57 26.00 -8.08
CA SER A 59 8.46 26.54 -7.28
C SER A 59 7.09 26.36 -7.94
N TRP A 60 7.01 26.31 -9.28
CA TRP A 60 5.78 26.18 -10.07
C TRP A 60 5.55 24.79 -10.66
N MET A 61 6.53 23.89 -10.55
CA MET A 61 6.48 22.56 -11.18
C MET A 61 5.24 21.76 -10.77
N ARG A 62 4.82 21.83 -9.50
CA ARG A 62 3.59 21.16 -9.03
C ARG A 62 2.33 21.66 -9.71
N GLN A 63 2.25 22.95 -10.00
CA GLN A 63 1.11 23.53 -10.72
C GLN A 63 1.18 23.20 -12.21
N HIS A 64 2.38 23.16 -12.78
CA HIS A 64 2.58 22.71 -14.14
C HIS A 64 2.07 21.27 -14.35
N TYR A 65 2.29 20.33 -13.43
CA TYR A 65 1.73 18.98 -13.56
C TYR A 65 0.19 18.95 -13.63
N LYS A 66 -0.49 19.93 -13.03
CA LYS A 66 -1.95 20.08 -13.14
C LYS A 66 -2.43 20.62 -14.49
N THR A 67 -1.53 21.11 -15.35
CA THR A 67 -1.88 21.62 -16.69
C THR A 67 -1.09 20.94 -17.81
N CYS A 68 -0.14 20.07 -17.46
CA CYS A 68 0.65 19.30 -18.39
C CYS A 68 -0.11 18.05 -18.83
N LYS A 69 -0.71 18.08 -20.03
CA LYS A 69 -1.43 16.93 -20.60
C LYS A 69 -0.59 15.66 -20.62
N LYS A 70 0.64 15.72 -21.15
CA LYS A 70 1.54 14.55 -21.20
C LYS A 70 1.80 13.92 -19.82
N TYR A 71 1.89 14.73 -18.77
CA TYR A 71 2.05 14.22 -17.42
C TYR A 71 0.76 13.61 -16.86
N GLN A 72 -0.39 14.20 -17.19
CA GLN A 72 -1.70 13.68 -16.79
C GLN A 72 -2.05 12.37 -17.48
N ASP A 73 -1.69 12.22 -18.75
CA ASP A 73 -1.98 11.00 -19.49
C ASP A 73 -1.15 9.80 -18.97
N GLU A 74 0.09 10.06 -18.51
CA GLU A 74 1.01 9.02 -18.02
C GLU A 74 0.86 8.74 -16.51
N TYR A 75 0.59 9.76 -15.69
CA TYR A 75 0.58 9.67 -14.23
C TYR A 75 -0.69 10.23 -13.56
N GLY A 76 -1.62 10.80 -14.32
CA GLY A 76 -2.84 11.37 -13.80
C GLY A 76 -3.86 10.27 -13.45
N VAL A 77 -4.33 10.27 -12.21
CA VAL A 77 -5.55 9.54 -11.85
C VAL A 77 -6.73 10.36 -12.37
N SER A 78 -7.48 9.81 -13.34
CA SER A 78 -8.69 10.44 -13.89
C SER A 78 -9.60 10.90 -12.76
N SER A 79 -9.79 12.22 -12.64
CA SER A 79 -10.68 12.82 -11.64
C SER A 79 -12.16 12.71 -12.04
N ILE A 80 -12.57 11.58 -12.62
CA ILE A 80 -13.99 11.29 -12.83
C ILE A 80 -14.53 10.95 -11.44
N ILE A 81 -15.13 11.93 -10.79
CA ILE A 81 -16.08 11.72 -9.71
C ILE A 81 -17.40 11.39 -10.41
N PRO A 82 -17.90 10.13 -10.42
CA PRO A 82 -19.25 9.89 -10.87
C PRO A 82 -20.19 10.60 -9.90
N ASN A 83 -21.10 11.39 -10.47
CA ASN A 83 -22.13 12.13 -9.78
C ASN A 83 -23.00 11.15 -8.98
N LEU A 84 -22.73 10.99 -7.68
CA LEU A 84 -23.53 10.14 -6.80
C LEU A 84 -24.78 10.92 -6.42
N GLN A 85 -25.89 10.67 -7.13
CA GLN A 85 -27.20 11.07 -6.65
C GLN A 85 -27.49 10.28 -5.37
N ILE A 86 -27.35 10.95 -4.24
CA ILE A 86 -27.71 10.43 -2.92
C ILE A 86 -29.23 10.52 -2.82
N SER A 87 -29.92 9.40 -3.06
CA SER A 87 -31.27 9.18 -2.52
C SER A 87 -31.10 8.51 -1.16
N GLN A 88 -31.32 9.26 -0.09
CA GLN A 88 -31.60 8.70 1.22
C GLN A 88 -33.05 8.24 1.20
N ASP A 89 -33.29 6.97 1.51
CA ASP A 89 -34.48 6.60 2.25
C ASP A 89 -34.17 5.47 3.23
N SER A 90 -34.75 5.64 4.40
CA SER A 90 -34.53 4.86 5.62
C SER A 90 -35.50 3.68 5.69
N THR A 91 -35.27 2.81 6.70
CA THR A 91 -36.24 1.93 7.38
C THR A 91 -36.08 0.44 7.09
N GLY A 92 -36.02 -0.38 8.15
CA GLY A 92 -36.50 -1.76 8.10
C GLY A 92 -35.69 -2.78 8.89
N ASN A 93 -36.23 -3.19 10.04
CA ASN A 93 -35.71 -4.14 11.01
C ASN A 93 -35.73 -5.63 10.58
N SER A 94 -34.96 -6.43 11.35
CA SER A 94 -35.36 -7.70 12.03
C SER A 94 -34.99 -9.11 11.50
N LEU A 95 -34.39 -9.86 12.46
CA LEU A 95 -34.65 -11.26 12.89
C LEU A 95 -34.15 -12.41 11.98
N LEU A 96 -33.12 -13.17 12.39
CA LEU A 96 -33.05 -14.33 13.33
C LEU A 96 -33.44 -15.69 12.71
N SER A 97 -32.50 -16.64 12.75
CA SER A 97 -32.66 -18.05 13.22
C SER A 97 -31.34 -18.81 12.98
N ASP A 98 -30.53 -19.10 14.02
CA ASP A 98 -30.54 -20.30 14.87
C ASP A 98 -30.27 -21.64 14.17
N SER A 99 -29.12 -22.28 14.47
CA SER A 99 -29.11 -23.53 15.26
C SER A 99 -27.75 -24.25 15.31
N LYS A 100 -27.40 -24.57 16.57
CA LYS A 100 -26.71 -25.78 17.09
C LYS A 100 -25.19 -25.91 17.09
N ALA A 101 -24.71 -25.89 18.33
CA ALA A 101 -23.41 -26.20 18.87
C ALA A 101 -22.91 -27.64 18.60
N LYS A 102 -21.58 -27.78 18.54
CA LYS A 102 -20.87 -28.84 19.28
C LYS A 102 -19.42 -28.41 19.53
N GLU A 103 -19.11 -28.24 20.81
CA GLU A 103 -17.77 -28.08 21.36
C GLU A 103 -16.95 -29.38 21.21
N LEU A 104 -15.64 -29.26 20.95
CA LEU A 104 -14.55 -29.62 21.88
C LEU A 104 -13.30 -30.22 21.19
N SER A 105 -12.18 -29.58 21.53
CA SER A 105 -10.78 -30.08 21.62
C SER A 105 -9.90 -30.16 20.36
N SER A 106 -8.96 -29.21 20.33
CA SER A 106 -7.51 -29.35 20.10
C SER A 106 -7.01 -30.59 19.36
N SER A 107 -6.38 -30.35 18.20
CA SER A 107 -5.21 -31.12 17.75
C SER A 107 -4.63 -30.50 16.48
N TYR A 108 -3.64 -29.63 16.67
CA TYR A 108 -2.40 -29.55 15.89
C TYR A 108 -2.29 -30.43 14.63
N LEU A 109 -2.05 -29.74 13.52
CA LEU A 109 -1.36 -30.16 12.28
C LEU A 109 -2.05 -31.14 11.31
N LEU A 110 -2.09 -30.65 10.06
CA LEU A 110 -2.36 -31.31 8.77
C LEU A 110 -3.85 -31.64 8.55
N THR A 111 -4.51 -31.34 7.44
CA THR A 111 -4.04 -31.39 6.05
C THR A 111 -5.18 -30.85 5.19
N ASP A 112 -4.93 -29.90 4.29
CA ASP A 112 -5.61 -29.96 2.99
C ASP A 112 -4.62 -29.51 1.91
N VAL A 113 -4.01 -30.52 1.29
CA VAL A 113 -2.84 -30.46 0.42
C VAL A 113 -3.30 -30.35 -1.04
N PHE A 114 -4.24 -29.45 -1.33
CA PHE A 114 -4.71 -29.27 -2.72
C PHE A 114 -4.84 -27.83 -3.22
N CYS A 115 -4.45 -26.79 -2.47
CA CYS A 115 -4.30 -25.43 -3.01
C CYS A 115 -3.43 -24.56 -2.08
N GLY A 116 -2.12 -24.79 -2.04
CA GLY A 116 -1.15 -24.29 -1.05
C GLY A 116 -0.96 -22.76 -0.90
N HIS A 117 -1.94 -21.95 -1.27
CA HIS A 117 -1.91 -20.51 -1.08
C HIS A 117 -2.48 -20.11 0.30
N PRO A 118 -1.78 -19.26 1.07
CA PRO A 118 -2.31 -18.74 2.32
C PRO A 118 -3.60 -17.94 2.07
N THR A 119 -4.59 -18.14 2.94
CA THR A 119 -5.81 -17.35 2.95
C THR A 119 -5.73 -16.24 3.98
N PHE A 120 -6.36 -15.12 3.68
CA PHE A 120 -6.30 -13.89 4.46
C PHE A 120 -7.69 -13.42 4.85
N LYS A 121 -7.74 -12.70 5.97
CA LYS A 121 -8.93 -12.01 6.47
C LYS A 121 -8.79 -10.51 6.26
N CYS A 122 -9.83 -9.87 5.75
CA CYS A 122 -9.86 -8.42 5.59
C CYS A 122 -9.94 -7.75 6.96
N PRO A 123 -8.95 -6.92 7.37
CA PRO A 123 -8.96 -6.29 8.70
C PRO A 123 -9.98 -5.15 8.82
N LEU A 124 -10.62 -4.73 7.71
CA LEU A 124 -11.59 -3.64 7.68
C LEU A 124 -13.03 -4.13 7.86
N CYS A 125 -13.42 -5.24 7.23
CA CYS A 125 -14.77 -5.80 7.29
C CYS A 125 -14.86 -7.20 7.91
N GLN A 126 -13.71 -7.80 8.23
CA GLN A 126 -13.60 -9.14 8.83
C GLN A 126 -14.08 -10.30 7.94
N GLU A 127 -14.39 -10.06 6.65
CA GLU A 127 -14.58 -11.14 5.68
C GLU A 127 -13.27 -11.93 5.50
N ALA A 128 -13.37 -13.25 5.35
CA ALA A 128 -12.24 -14.19 5.37
C ALA A 128 -12.13 -15.03 4.08
N ASN A 129 -11.15 -15.94 4.05
CA ASN A 129 -10.93 -16.87 2.95
C ASN A 129 -10.53 -16.20 1.62
N PHE A 130 -9.89 -15.05 1.69
CA PHE A 130 -9.36 -14.40 0.49
C PHE A 130 -7.97 -14.90 0.17
N THR A 131 -7.73 -15.26 -1.09
CA THR A 131 -6.36 -15.29 -1.62
C THR A 131 -5.80 -13.87 -1.61
N ARG A 132 -4.47 -13.73 -1.74
CA ARG A 132 -3.79 -12.43 -1.82
C ARG A 132 -4.48 -11.49 -2.82
N GLN A 133 -4.72 -11.98 -4.03
CA GLN A 133 -5.32 -11.19 -5.12
C GLN A 133 -6.79 -10.85 -4.86
N ARG A 134 -7.56 -11.82 -4.36
CA ARG A 134 -8.96 -11.58 -4.00
C ARG A 134 -9.09 -10.56 -2.85
N LEU A 135 -8.14 -10.53 -1.91
CA LEU A 135 -8.12 -9.51 -0.85
C LEU A 135 -7.85 -8.11 -1.42
N LEU A 136 -6.92 -8.00 -2.36
CA LEU A 136 -6.62 -6.75 -3.06
C LEU A 136 -7.84 -6.24 -3.83
N ASP A 137 -8.47 -7.11 -4.63
CA ASP A 137 -9.69 -6.79 -5.39
C ASP A 137 -10.83 -6.38 -4.45
N HIS A 138 -11.05 -7.14 -3.37
CA HIS A 138 -12.07 -6.85 -2.36
C HIS A 138 -11.85 -5.46 -1.74
N CYS A 139 -10.63 -5.16 -1.31
CA CYS A 139 -10.31 -3.88 -0.67
C CYS A 139 -10.43 -2.69 -1.65
N ASN A 140 -10.03 -2.88 -2.92
CA ASN A 140 -10.20 -1.87 -3.96
C ASN A 140 -11.67 -1.63 -4.34
N ASN A 141 -12.58 -2.59 -4.13
CA ASN A 141 -13.99 -2.40 -4.47
C ASN A 141 -14.83 -1.90 -3.28
N ARG A 142 -14.49 -2.30 -2.05
CA ARG A 142 -15.32 -2.05 -0.87
C ARG A 142 -14.74 -1.05 0.13
N HIS A 143 -13.45 -0.75 0.05
CA HIS A 143 -12.73 -0.03 1.10
C HIS A 143 -11.86 1.15 0.60
N LEU A 144 -12.05 1.65 -0.63
CA LEU A 144 -11.23 2.73 -1.24
C LEU A 144 -11.04 3.96 -0.35
N TYR A 145 -12.08 4.33 0.41
CA TYR A 145 -12.10 5.55 1.23
C TYR A 145 -11.91 5.28 2.73
N GLN A 146 -11.62 4.04 3.12
CA GLN A 146 -11.42 3.69 4.53
C GLN A 146 -9.96 3.91 4.93
N ILE A 147 -9.71 5.01 5.65
CA ILE A 147 -8.40 5.37 6.18
C ILE A 147 -8.36 5.01 7.67
N VAL A 148 -8.29 3.71 7.96
CA VAL A 148 -8.22 3.17 9.32
C VAL A 148 -6.87 2.49 9.50
N PRO A 149 -6.14 2.76 10.60
CA PRO A 149 -4.89 2.09 10.90
C PRO A 149 -5.14 0.59 11.15
N VAL A 150 -4.56 -0.25 10.30
CA VAL A 150 -4.64 -1.71 10.38
C VAL A 150 -3.29 -2.34 10.10
N ILE A 151 -3.09 -3.55 10.61
CA ILE A 151 -1.93 -4.37 10.22
C ILE A 151 -2.30 -5.11 8.93
N CYS A 152 -1.40 -5.10 7.94
CA CYS A 152 -1.63 -5.81 6.69
C CYS A 152 -1.47 -7.33 6.91
N PRO A 153 -2.52 -8.15 6.67
CA PRO A 153 -2.46 -9.59 6.93
C PRO A 153 -1.45 -10.30 6.02
N ILE A 154 -1.22 -9.80 4.79
CA ILE A 154 -0.22 -10.36 3.87
C ILE A 154 1.21 -10.09 4.36
N CYS A 155 1.47 -8.89 4.90
CA CYS A 155 2.79 -8.57 5.47
C CYS A 155 3.11 -9.47 6.67
N VAL A 156 2.16 -9.70 7.58
CA VAL A 156 2.39 -10.53 8.78
C VAL A 156 2.72 -11.98 8.41
N SER A 157 2.23 -12.47 7.26
CA SER A 157 2.53 -13.83 6.80
C SER A 157 3.92 -13.98 6.17
N LEU A 158 4.71 -12.91 6.04
CA LEU A 158 6.08 -13.00 5.52
C LEU A 158 7.09 -13.09 6.68
N PRO A 159 7.99 -14.09 6.69
CA PRO A 159 8.92 -14.31 7.80
C PRO A 159 9.96 -13.19 7.97
N TRP A 160 10.18 -12.37 6.94
CA TRP A 160 11.09 -11.22 6.97
C TRP A 160 10.39 -9.88 7.21
N ALA A 161 9.06 -9.85 7.43
CA ALA A 161 8.32 -8.62 7.66
C ALA A 161 8.08 -8.37 9.16
N ASP A 162 8.14 -7.10 9.55
CA ASP A 162 7.81 -6.70 10.93
C ASP A 162 6.29 -6.82 11.16
N SER A 163 5.90 -7.73 12.03
CA SER A 163 4.50 -8.08 12.33
C SER A 163 3.71 -6.91 12.95
N ASN A 164 4.39 -5.89 13.48
CA ASN A 164 3.75 -4.74 14.12
C ASN A 164 3.57 -3.54 13.18
N GLN A 165 3.88 -3.68 11.89
CA GLN A 165 3.76 -2.59 10.93
C GLN A 165 2.29 -2.26 10.63
N VAL A 166 1.87 -1.07 11.08
CA VAL A 166 0.53 -0.55 10.88
C VAL A 166 0.49 0.33 9.63
N THR A 167 -0.38 -0.01 8.69
CA THR A 167 -0.71 0.85 7.55
C THR A 167 -1.96 1.67 7.84
N ARG A 168 -1.95 2.96 7.47
CA ARG A 168 -3.11 3.86 7.61
C ARG A 168 -4.11 3.75 6.47
N ASN A 169 -3.66 3.27 5.33
CA ASN A 169 -4.48 3.05 4.15
C ASN A 169 -4.11 1.68 3.58
N LEU A 170 -4.93 0.69 3.92
CA LEU A 170 -4.72 -0.69 3.49
C LEU A 170 -4.73 -0.79 1.97
N VAL A 171 -5.68 -0.15 1.30
CA VAL A 171 -5.85 -0.23 -0.16
C VAL A 171 -4.61 0.27 -0.90
N SER A 172 -4.12 1.46 -0.54
CA SER A 172 -2.91 2.02 -1.13
C SER A 172 -1.69 1.16 -0.84
N HIS A 173 -1.58 0.60 0.38
CA HIS A 173 -0.49 -0.29 0.73
C HIS A 173 -0.51 -1.60 -0.09
N LEU A 174 -1.68 -2.23 -0.23
CA LEU A 174 -1.86 -3.44 -1.04
C LEU A 174 -1.47 -3.20 -2.50
N ASN A 175 -1.93 -2.09 -3.09
CA ASN A 175 -1.58 -1.74 -4.48
C ASN A 175 -0.09 -1.44 -4.67
N LEU A 176 0.60 -0.89 -3.66
CA LEU A 176 2.03 -0.56 -3.77
C LEU A 176 2.97 -1.75 -3.50
N ARG A 177 2.57 -2.69 -2.64
CA ARG A 177 3.45 -3.76 -2.13
C ARG A 177 3.02 -5.16 -2.52
N HIS A 178 1.74 -5.33 -2.84
CA HIS A 178 1.14 -6.65 -3.00
C HIS A 178 0.42 -6.86 -4.33
N GLN A 179 0.52 -5.91 -5.26
CA GLN A 179 -0.01 -6.02 -6.63
C GLN A 179 0.58 -7.20 -7.40
N PHE A 180 1.83 -7.56 -7.11
CA PHE A 180 2.49 -8.73 -7.68
C PHE A 180 2.54 -9.85 -6.65
N ASP A 181 2.24 -11.07 -7.08
CA ASP A 181 2.44 -12.27 -6.29
C ASP A 181 3.81 -12.87 -6.59
N TYR A 182 4.68 -12.90 -5.58
CA TYR A 182 5.98 -13.55 -5.69
C TYR A 182 5.86 -15.08 -5.61
N GLY A 183 4.77 -15.61 -5.04
CA GLY A 183 4.57 -17.06 -4.89
C GLY A 183 4.33 -17.80 -6.20
N GLU A 184 3.93 -17.11 -7.27
CA GLU A 184 3.83 -17.72 -8.61
C GLU A 184 5.19 -17.89 -9.29
N PHE A 185 6.16 -17.04 -8.97
CA PHE A 185 7.48 -17.02 -9.64
C PHE A 185 8.60 -17.55 -8.77
N VAL A 186 8.40 -17.59 -7.44
CA VAL A 186 9.40 -17.99 -6.46
C VAL A 186 8.74 -18.93 -5.47
N ASN A 187 9.18 -20.19 -5.48
CA ASN A 187 8.78 -21.15 -4.47
C ASN A 187 9.53 -20.87 -3.16
N LEU A 188 8.88 -20.14 -2.27
CA LEU A 188 9.43 -19.72 -0.98
C LEU A 188 9.69 -20.90 -0.01
N GLN A 189 9.26 -22.12 -0.33
CA GLN A 189 9.61 -23.34 0.42
C GLN A 189 10.90 -24.00 -0.06
N LEU A 190 11.45 -23.61 -1.22
CA LEU A 190 12.75 -24.11 -1.69
C LEU A 190 13.89 -23.28 -1.11
N ASP A 191 15.01 -23.93 -0.80
CA ASP A 191 16.25 -23.23 -0.46
C ASP A 191 16.83 -22.51 -1.68
N GLU A 192 17.73 -21.54 -1.42
CA GLU A 192 18.32 -20.70 -2.46
C GLU A 192 19.06 -21.53 -3.52
N GLU A 193 19.71 -22.62 -3.10
CA GLU A 193 20.43 -23.53 -3.99
C GLU A 193 19.48 -24.26 -4.94
N ALA A 194 18.37 -24.84 -4.45
CA ALA A 194 17.39 -25.50 -5.32
C ALA A 194 16.70 -24.51 -6.28
N GLN A 195 16.44 -23.28 -5.84
CA GLN A 195 15.90 -22.23 -6.71
C GLN A 195 16.88 -21.88 -7.84
N TYR A 196 18.18 -21.77 -7.53
CA TYR A 196 19.22 -21.50 -8.53
C TYR A 196 19.34 -22.65 -9.54
N GLN A 197 19.41 -23.90 -9.06
CA GLN A 197 19.52 -25.07 -9.95
C GLN A 197 18.30 -25.20 -10.88
N ASN A 198 17.08 -24.99 -10.38
CA ASN A 198 15.88 -24.99 -11.20
C ASN A 198 15.91 -23.89 -12.28
N ALA A 199 16.33 -22.68 -11.93
CA ALA A 199 16.44 -21.58 -12.89
C ALA A 199 17.47 -21.89 -13.99
N VAL A 200 18.61 -22.50 -13.63
CA VAL A 200 19.62 -22.95 -14.59
C VAL A 200 19.06 -24.04 -15.50
N GLN A 201 18.31 -25.00 -14.95
CA GLN A 201 17.72 -26.09 -15.72
C GLN A 201 16.64 -25.60 -16.70
N GLU A 202 15.70 -24.77 -16.23
CA GLU A 202 14.67 -24.14 -17.07
C GLU A 202 15.32 -23.29 -18.18
N SER A 203 16.40 -22.57 -17.88
CA SER A 203 17.18 -21.83 -18.87
C SER A 203 17.88 -22.73 -19.90
N CYS A 204 18.11 -24.01 -19.59
CA CYS A 204 18.67 -24.99 -20.55
C CYS A 204 17.60 -25.58 -21.47
N HIS A 205 16.33 -25.60 -21.06
CA HIS A 205 15.23 -26.22 -21.81
C HIS A 205 14.58 -25.31 -22.87
N VAL A 206 15.04 -24.07 -23.05
CA VAL A 206 14.50 -23.11 -24.05
C VAL A 206 15.12 -23.21 -25.45
N ASN A 207 15.75 -24.34 -25.79
CA ASN A 207 16.13 -24.65 -27.17
C ASN A 207 15.65 -26.05 -27.53
N PHE A 208 14.45 -26.16 -28.13
CA PHE A 208 14.11 -27.04 -29.26
C PHE A 208 12.74 -26.64 -29.82
#